data_AF-A0A3M2KRJ7-F1
#
_entry.id   AF-A0A3M2KRJ7-F1
#
_cell.length_a   1.000
_cell.length_b   1.000
_cell.length_c   1.000
_cell.angle_alpha   90.00
_cell.angle_beta   90.00
_cell.angle_gamma   90.00
#
_symmetry.space_group_name_H-M   'P 1'
#
loop_
_entity.id
_entity.type
_entity.pdbx_description
1 polymer ?
#
loop_
_entity_poly.entity_id
_entity_poly.type
_entity_poly.pdbx_seq_one_letter_code
_entity_poly.pdbx_strand_id
1 'polypeptide(L)'
;MPLGRVRCDETVRQLLRDLLVLLGLAHLAEVSPAVRLLVVAGLLASYGAHFLTRGLAVLVRRRRTLPVVTRNIDTSELRLSPTPPRLLTGAHRRMPLFAVPGTVGMLLTVASGQAAWSLLGVGCSLLLFAGCAAWLATWLLPGKRPPGTDEVIAWFQRWLDSYRPEVGLYFSGGSGTAYQANMWLGTVAALEGNAMVVLRERPMVQQLAPTELPVVCLPKVVHLMLLEHSTLKVLIHPANAPKTSQVLRIPTIKHAFVNHGESDKLSSCNPYAKVYDEVWVAGPAARERYALADVGVDDRDVVEVGRPQLAPVHPYAGPPPADGPITVLYAPTWEGWTTDPGNSSVLLAGEQLVTALLADPRVRLLYKPHPMTGSVDPRFGEADRRLRALVEAAEARRA
;
A
#
# COMPACT_ATOMS: atom_id res chain seq x y z
N MET A 1 -6.94 18.02 22.19
CA MET A 1 -5.51 17.63 22.10
C MET A 1 -5.39 16.14 21.83
N PRO A 2 -4.54 15.69 20.90
CA PRO A 2 -4.35 14.27 20.63
C PRO A 2 -3.63 13.61 21.81
N LEU A 3 -4.25 12.59 22.41
CA LEU A 3 -3.77 11.81 23.57
C LEU A 3 -2.37 11.17 23.40
N GLY A 4 -1.77 11.25 22.21
CA GLY A 4 -0.42 10.74 21.93
C GLY A 4 0.72 11.51 22.60
N ARG A 5 0.52 12.78 22.99
CA ARG A 5 1.57 13.57 23.67
C ARG A 5 1.70 13.31 25.19
N VAL A 6 0.80 12.52 25.77
CA VAL A 6 0.77 12.22 27.23
C VAL A 6 1.28 10.81 27.57
N ARG A 7 1.84 10.05 26.62
CA ARG A 7 2.22 8.63 26.82
C ARG A 7 1.08 7.74 27.36
N CYS A 8 -0.18 8.13 27.20
CA CYS A 8 -1.35 7.26 27.39
C CYS A 8 -1.54 6.35 26.16
N ASP A 9 -0.55 5.51 25.90
CA ASP A 9 -0.62 4.52 24.84
C ASP A 9 -1.70 3.46 25.13
N GLU A 10 -1.89 2.54 24.19
CA GLU A 10 -2.90 1.48 24.32
C GLU A 10 -2.64 0.59 25.54
N THR A 11 -1.38 0.39 25.91
CA THR A 11 -0.92 -0.37 27.06
C THR A 11 -1.33 0.30 28.37
N VAL A 12 -1.05 1.59 28.54
CA VAL A 12 -1.42 2.34 29.76
C VAL A 12 -2.94 2.35 29.97
N ARG A 13 -3.72 2.52 28.90
CA ARG A 13 -5.19 2.48 28.98
C ARG A 13 -5.72 1.09 29.33
N GLN A 14 -5.05 0.02 28.89
CA GLN A 14 -5.43 -1.33 29.28
C GLN A 14 -5.09 -1.61 30.74
N LEU A 15 -3.89 -1.25 31.19
CA LEU A 15 -3.47 -1.41 32.59
C LEU A 15 -4.39 -0.66 33.57
N LEU A 16 -4.82 0.57 33.22
CA LEU A 16 -5.77 1.30 34.03
C LEU A 16 -7.12 0.57 34.16
N ARG A 17 -7.63 -0.02 33.07
CA ARG A 17 -8.87 -0.82 33.13
C ARG A 17 -8.68 -2.08 33.97
N ASP A 18 -7.56 -2.77 33.81
CA ASP A 18 -7.27 -3.98 34.57
C ASP A 18 -7.19 -3.67 36.07
N LEU A 19 -6.56 -2.56 36.46
CA LEU A 19 -6.54 -2.07 37.84
C LEU A 19 -7.95 -1.79 38.37
N LEU A 20 -8.78 -1.11 37.59
CA LEU A 20 -10.17 -0.81 38.00
C LEU A 20 -11.02 -2.09 38.14
N VAL A 21 -10.80 -3.08 37.28
CA VAL A 21 -11.44 -4.39 37.39
C VAL A 21 -10.97 -5.11 38.66
N LEU A 22 -9.67 -5.10 38.95
CA LEU A 22 -9.11 -5.70 40.16
C LEU A 22 -9.64 -5.03 41.44
N LEU A 23 -9.70 -3.69 41.48
CA LEU A 23 -10.27 -2.94 42.60
C LEU A 23 -11.75 -3.29 42.81
N GLY A 24 -12.54 -3.37 41.73
CA GLY A 24 -13.92 -3.82 41.82
C GLY A 24 -14.06 -5.26 42.31
N LEU A 25 -13.18 -6.18 41.87
CA LEU A 25 -13.17 -7.57 42.34
C LEU A 25 -12.78 -7.68 43.82
N ALA A 26 -11.83 -6.85 44.29
CA ALA A 26 -11.44 -6.78 45.68
C ALA A 26 -12.59 -6.28 46.56
N HIS A 27 -13.34 -5.27 46.10
CA HIS A 27 -14.52 -4.77 46.83
C HIS A 27 -15.67 -5.81 46.88
N LEU A 28 -15.82 -6.62 45.83
CA LEU A 28 -16.73 -7.77 45.82
C LEU A 28 -16.30 -8.92 46.74
N ALA A 29 -15.12 -8.87 47.37
CA ALA A 29 -14.70 -9.85 48.36
C ALA A 29 -15.60 -9.83 49.61
N GLU A 30 -16.16 -8.66 49.92
CA GLU A 30 -17.08 -8.41 51.05
C GLU A 30 -18.53 -8.80 50.72
N VAL A 31 -18.81 -9.20 49.47
CA VAL A 31 -20.14 -9.60 48.96
C VAL A 31 -20.23 -11.13 48.84
N SER A 32 -21.45 -11.65 48.65
CA SER A 32 -21.75 -13.07 48.38
C SER A 32 -20.76 -13.72 47.39
N PRO A 33 -20.18 -14.89 47.73
CA PRO A 33 -19.27 -15.64 46.86
C PRO A 33 -19.85 -15.94 45.47
N ALA A 34 -21.18 -16.15 45.37
CA ALA A 34 -21.85 -16.44 44.10
C ALA A 34 -21.77 -15.26 43.13
N VAL A 35 -21.97 -14.04 43.62
CA VAL A 35 -21.92 -12.82 42.79
C VAL A 35 -20.52 -12.59 42.26
N ARG A 36 -19.50 -12.76 43.13
CA ARG A 36 -18.10 -12.66 42.72
C ARG A 36 -17.74 -13.68 41.62
N LEU A 37 -18.20 -14.93 41.77
CA LEU A 37 -17.98 -15.97 40.76
C LEU A 37 -18.64 -15.61 39.43
N LEU A 38 -19.88 -15.10 39.44
CA LEU A 38 -20.58 -14.67 38.23
C LEU A 38 -19.88 -13.52 37.50
N VAL A 39 -19.41 -12.51 38.23
CA VAL A 39 -18.67 -11.38 37.65
C VAL A 39 -17.36 -11.86 37.02
N VAL A 40 -16.58 -12.69 37.72
CA VAL A 40 -15.33 -13.26 37.19
C VAL A 40 -15.62 -14.13 35.96
N ALA A 41 -16.61 -15.02 36.03
CA ALA A 41 -17.01 -15.86 34.91
C ALA A 41 -17.46 -15.03 33.70
N GLY A 42 -18.21 -13.95 33.91
CA GLY A 42 -18.66 -13.04 32.85
C GLY A 42 -17.51 -12.26 32.20
N LEU A 43 -16.51 -11.83 32.98
CA LEU A 43 -15.29 -11.22 32.46
C LEU A 43 -14.51 -12.22 31.61
N LEU A 44 -14.26 -13.42 32.14
CA LEU A 44 -13.59 -14.50 31.41
C LEU A 44 -14.34 -14.89 30.12
N ALA A 45 -15.67 -14.98 30.19
CA ALA A 45 -16.52 -15.25 29.02
C ALA A 45 -16.43 -14.13 27.98
N SER A 46 -16.30 -12.86 28.41
CA SER A 46 -16.10 -11.72 27.51
C SER A 46 -14.78 -11.82 26.74
N TYR A 47 -13.70 -12.21 27.44
CA TYR A 47 -12.42 -12.52 26.80
C TYR A 47 -12.53 -13.72 25.84
N GLY A 48 -13.20 -14.79 26.25
CA GLY A 48 -13.47 -15.96 25.41
C GLY A 48 -14.20 -15.58 24.12
N ALA A 49 -15.27 -14.79 24.21
CA ALA A 49 -16.03 -14.27 23.08
C ALA A 49 -15.19 -13.34 22.19
N HIS A 50 -14.31 -12.53 22.78
CA HIS A 50 -13.34 -11.72 22.03
C HIS A 50 -12.40 -12.59 21.17
N PHE A 51 -11.81 -13.64 21.76
CA PHE A 51 -10.92 -14.57 21.06
C PHE A 51 -11.67 -15.37 19.99
N LEU A 52 -12.89 -15.83 20.29
CA LEU A 52 -13.77 -16.46 19.31
C LEU A 52 -14.00 -15.54 18.11
N THR A 53 -14.31 -14.26 18.35
CA THR A 53 -14.48 -13.28 17.27
C THR A 53 -13.19 -13.10 16.45
N ARG A 54 -11.99 -13.14 17.09
CA ARG A 54 -10.71 -13.11 16.35
C ARG A 54 -10.51 -14.36 15.48
N GLY A 55 -10.80 -15.54 16.02
CA GLY A 55 -10.74 -16.80 15.27
C GLY A 55 -11.69 -16.79 14.08
N LEU A 56 -12.94 -16.36 14.29
CA LEU A 56 -13.94 -16.17 13.24
C LEU A 56 -13.47 -15.16 12.19
N ALA A 57 -12.87 -14.04 12.59
CA ALA A 57 -12.34 -13.04 11.65
C ALA A 57 -11.26 -13.63 10.73
N VAL A 58 -10.36 -14.46 11.28
CA VAL A 58 -9.34 -15.17 10.48
C VAL A 58 -9.99 -16.15 9.52
N LEU A 59 -10.95 -16.95 9.97
CA LEU A 59 -11.67 -17.91 9.14
C LEU A 59 -12.45 -17.22 8.02
N VAL A 60 -13.23 -16.18 8.35
CA VAL A 60 -13.99 -15.37 7.40
C VAL A 60 -13.04 -14.73 6.38
N ARG A 61 -11.92 -14.15 6.82
CA ARG A 61 -10.91 -13.59 5.91
C ARG A 61 -10.35 -14.64 4.97
N ARG A 62 -9.95 -15.82 5.47
CA ARG A 62 -9.42 -16.91 4.65
C ARG A 62 -10.42 -17.37 3.60
N ARG A 63 -11.68 -17.60 4.01
CA ARG A 63 -12.77 -18.01 3.11
C ARG A 63 -13.10 -16.95 2.06
N ARG A 64 -12.97 -15.67 2.41
CA ARG A 64 -13.28 -14.52 1.54
C ARG A 64 -12.12 -14.06 0.66
N THR A 65 -10.95 -14.68 0.78
CA THR A 65 -9.79 -14.30 -0.03
C THR A 65 -9.90 -14.94 -1.41
N LEU A 66 -10.42 -14.19 -2.38
CA LEU A 66 -10.57 -14.64 -3.77
C LEU A 66 -9.21 -14.91 -4.43
N PRO A 67 -9.10 -15.87 -5.37
CA PRO A 67 -7.86 -16.15 -6.09
C PRO A 67 -7.44 -14.99 -7.02
N VAL A 68 -8.41 -14.24 -7.54
CA VAL A 68 -8.23 -13.06 -8.40
C VAL A 68 -8.83 -11.85 -7.68
N VAL A 69 -8.15 -10.70 -7.70
CA VAL A 69 -8.70 -9.41 -7.24
C VAL A 69 -8.75 -8.49 -8.43
N THR A 70 -9.86 -7.79 -8.61
CA THR A 70 -10.05 -6.92 -9.77
C THR A 70 -10.34 -5.48 -9.37
N ARG A 71 -10.14 -4.57 -10.33
CA ARG A 71 -10.65 -3.20 -10.33
C ARG A 71 -11.04 -2.86 -11.77
N ASN A 72 -12.13 -2.12 -11.96
CA ASN A 72 -12.69 -1.79 -13.29
C ASN A 72 -13.08 -3.01 -14.13
N ILE A 73 -13.53 -4.09 -13.48
CA ILE A 73 -14.05 -5.30 -14.13
C ILE A 73 -15.38 -5.64 -13.45
N ASP A 74 -16.42 -5.89 -14.23
CA ASP A 74 -17.72 -6.28 -13.66
C ASP A 74 -17.63 -7.68 -13.02
N THR A 75 -17.83 -7.75 -11.71
CA THR A 75 -17.87 -8.99 -10.93
C THR A 75 -19.27 -9.37 -10.47
N SER A 76 -20.32 -8.81 -11.07
CA SER A 76 -21.72 -9.04 -10.70
C SER A 76 -22.10 -10.53 -10.71
N GLU A 77 -21.59 -11.28 -11.68
CA GLU A 77 -21.78 -12.73 -11.83
C GLU A 77 -21.31 -13.53 -10.59
N LEU A 78 -20.27 -13.06 -9.91
CA LEU A 78 -19.71 -13.71 -8.72
C LEU A 78 -20.57 -13.50 -7.46
N ARG A 79 -21.61 -12.65 -7.53
CA ARG A 79 -22.57 -12.37 -6.43
C ARG A 79 -21.88 -12.13 -5.08
N LEU A 80 -20.81 -11.34 -5.10
CA LEU A 80 -19.98 -11.10 -3.92
C LEU A 80 -20.77 -10.35 -2.85
N SER A 81 -20.82 -10.91 -1.64
CA SER A 81 -21.45 -10.22 -0.50
C SER A 81 -20.55 -9.11 0.06
N PRO A 82 -21.10 -8.07 0.71
CA PRO A 82 -20.30 -7.01 1.33
C PRO A 82 -19.29 -7.53 2.37
N THR A 83 -18.17 -6.83 2.50
CA THR A 83 -17.15 -7.18 3.51
C THR A 83 -17.67 -6.93 4.94
N PRO A 84 -17.22 -7.73 5.93
CA PRO A 84 -17.57 -7.45 7.31
C PRO A 84 -17.09 -6.07 7.76
N PRO A 85 -17.86 -5.34 8.59
CA PRO A 85 -17.44 -4.06 9.14
C PRO A 85 -16.08 -4.14 9.83
N ARG A 86 -15.30 -3.06 9.70
CA ARG A 86 -13.94 -2.96 10.28
C ARG A 86 -13.92 -3.16 11.80
N LEU A 87 -15.01 -2.85 12.50
CA LEU A 87 -15.13 -3.08 13.94
C LEU A 87 -15.12 -4.58 14.32
N LEU A 88 -15.66 -5.43 13.46
CA LEU A 88 -15.68 -6.89 13.68
C LEU A 88 -14.34 -7.55 13.38
N THR A 89 -13.61 -7.01 12.40
CA THR A 89 -12.34 -7.58 11.93
C THR A 89 -11.12 -6.95 12.61
N GLY A 90 -11.22 -5.71 13.11
CA GLY A 90 -10.17 -4.98 13.80
C GLY A 90 -10.17 -5.19 15.32
N ALA A 91 -9.40 -6.17 15.80
CA ALA A 91 -9.35 -6.54 17.22
C ALA A 91 -8.94 -5.39 18.17
N HIS A 92 -8.02 -4.53 17.72
CA HIS A 92 -7.45 -3.41 18.50
C HIS A 92 -8.48 -2.35 18.90
N ARG A 93 -9.52 -2.11 18.07
CA ARG A 93 -10.58 -1.14 18.42
C ARG A 93 -11.70 -1.75 19.24
N ARG A 94 -11.98 -3.05 19.02
CA ARG A 94 -13.12 -3.73 19.63
C ARG A 94 -12.93 -3.94 21.13
N MET A 95 -11.77 -4.45 21.54
CA MET A 95 -11.47 -4.75 22.94
C MET A 95 -11.68 -3.55 23.86
N PRO A 96 -11.05 -2.38 23.61
CA PRO A 96 -11.19 -1.24 24.50
C PRO A 96 -12.61 -0.65 24.50
N LEU A 97 -13.35 -0.76 23.40
CA LEU A 97 -14.70 -0.19 23.28
C LEU A 97 -15.73 -1.03 24.03
N PHE A 98 -15.70 -2.35 23.86
CA PHE A 98 -16.71 -3.24 24.43
C PHE A 98 -16.46 -3.62 25.88
N ALA A 99 -15.24 -3.38 26.39
CA ALA A 99 -14.95 -3.51 27.81
C ALA A 99 -15.47 -2.34 28.67
N VAL A 100 -15.83 -1.20 28.06
CA VAL A 100 -16.26 0.00 28.79
C VAL A 100 -17.44 -0.25 29.74
N PRO A 101 -18.55 -0.91 29.32
CA PRO A 101 -19.66 -1.19 30.24
C PRO A 101 -19.22 -2.00 31.47
N GLY A 102 -18.39 -3.02 31.27
CA GLY A 102 -17.78 -3.82 32.33
C GLY A 102 -16.98 -2.95 33.29
N THR A 103 -16.04 -2.15 32.79
CA THR A 103 -15.23 -1.26 33.64
C THR A 103 -16.07 -0.24 34.40
N VAL A 104 -17.06 0.38 33.74
CA VAL A 104 -17.98 1.35 34.39
C VAL A 104 -18.83 0.65 35.46
N GLY A 105 -19.32 -0.55 35.19
CA GLY A 105 -20.06 -1.35 36.18
C GLY A 105 -19.23 -1.67 37.42
N MET A 106 -17.96 -2.06 37.24
CA MET A 106 -17.04 -2.30 38.36
C MET A 106 -16.78 -1.02 39.17
N LEU A 107 -16.57 0.12 38.50
CA LEU A 107 -16.40 1.43 39.17
C LEU A 107 -17.64 1.82 39.99
N LEU A 108 -18.83 1.66 39.42
CA LEU A 108 -20.08 1.98 40.12
C LEU A 108 -20.32 1.05 41.31
N THR A 109 -19.91 -0.22 41.23
CA THR A 109 -19.94 -1.12 42.39
C THR A 109 -19.01 -0.63 43.50
N VAL A 110 -17.80 -0.17 43.18
CA VAL A 110 -16.90 0.41 44.19
C VAL A 110 -17.48 1.69 44.81
N ALA A 111 -18.11 2.55 44.00
CA ALA A 111 -18.65 3.82 44.49
C ALA A 111 -19.94 3.69 45.31
N SER A 112 -20.78 2.69 45.00
CA SER A 112 -22.12 2.53 45.60
C SER A 112 -22.23 1.37 46.59
N GLY A 113 -21.27 0.45 46.63
CA GLY A 113 -21.35 -0.82 47.36
C GLY A 113 -22.34 -1.83 46.77
N GLN A 114 -23.05 -1.50 45.68
CA GLN A 114 -24.06 -2.38 45.09
C GLN A 114 -23.46 -3.24 43.98
N ALA A 115 -23.51 -4.56 44.17
CA ALA A 115 -22.98 -5.52 43.19
C ALA A 115 -23.84 -5.67 41.92
N ALA A 116 -25.04 -5.10 41.88
CA ALA A 116 -25.87 -5.10 40.67
C ALA A 116 -25.18 -4.39 39.49
N TRP A 117 -24.40 -3.33 39.76
CA TRP A 117 -23.73 -2.56 38.72
C TRP A 117 -22.63 -3.35 38.00
N SER A 118 -21.83 -4.14 38.72
CA SER A 118 -20.82 -5.01 38.11
C SER A 118 -21.45 -6.12 37.26
N LEU A 119 -22.53 -6.74 37.74
CA LEU A 119 -23.27 -7.75 36.97
C LEU A 119 -23.86 -7.16 35.68
N LEU A 120 -24.51 -5.99 35.76
CA LEU A 120 -25.06 -5.30 34.59
C LEU A 120 -23.97 -4.91 33.60
N GLY A 121 -22.90 -4.27 34.08
CA GLY A 121 -21.80 -3.81 33.22
C GLY A 121 -21.10 -4.97 32.51
N VAL A 122 -20.74 -6.02 33.26
CA VAL A 122 -20.10 -7.22 32.69
C VAL A 122 -21.05 -7.97 31.76
N GLY A 123 -22.34 -8.07 32.10
CA GLY A 123 -23.37 -8.64 31.24
C GLY A 123 -23.48 -7.89 29.90
N CYS A 124 -23.54 -6.57 29.94
CA CYS A 124 -23.55 -5.73 28.73
C CYS A 124 -22.28 -5.95 27.88
N SER A 125 -21.09 -5.96 28.49
CA SER A 125 -19.83 -6.24 27.79
C SER A 125 -19.85 -7.62 27.14
N LEU A 126 -20.29 -8.66 27.85
CA LEU A 126 -20.41 -10.01 27.32
C LEU A 126 -21.35 -10.06 26.12
N LEU A 127 -22.53 -9.43 26.21
CA LEU A 127 -23.50 -9.37 25.11
C LEU A 127 -22.92 -8.67 23.87
N LEU A 128 -22.15 -7.59 24.04
CA LEU A 128 -21.48 -6.91 22.93
C LEU A 128 -20.44 -7.81 22.24
N PHE A 129 -19.60 -8.51 23.02
CA PHE A 129 -18.61 -9.43 22.46
C PHE A 129 -19.25 -10.65 21.79
N ALA A 130 -20.22 -11.29 22.46
CA ALA A 130 -20.93 -12.45 21.94
C ALA A 130 -21.76 -12.10 20.70
N GLY A 131 -22.48 -10.96 20.73
CA GLY A 131 -23.24 -10.46 19.59
C GLY A 131 -22.35 -10.17 18.38
N CYS A 132 -21.14 -9.66 18.58
CA CYS A 132 -20.18 -9.49 17.49
C CYS A 132 -19.64 -10.80 16.94
N ALA A 133 -19.39 -11.80 17.79
CA ALA A 133 -19.03 -13.14 17.33
C ALA A 133 -20.16 -13.75 16.48
N ALA A 134 -21.41 -13.69 16.97
CA ALA A 134 -22.59 -14.20 16.28
C ALA A 134 -22.82 -13.47 14.95
N TRP A 135 -22.72 -12.13 14.94
CA TRP A 135 -22.89 -11.36 13.72
C TRP A 135 -21.80 -11.68 12.69
N LEU A 136 -20.53 -11.77 13.11
CA LEU A 136 -19.42 -12.14 12.23
C LEU A 136 -19.56 -13.56 11.70
N ALA A 137 -20.09 -14.50 12.50
CA ALA A 137 -20.37 -15.86 12.06
C ALA A 137 -21.38 -15.92 10.91
N THR A 138 -22.24 -14.90 10.72
CA THR A 138 -23.17 -14.86 9.58
C THR A 138 -22.45 -14.85 8.22
N TRP A 139 -21.20 -14.39 8.13
CA TRP A 139 -20.39 -14.46 6.90
C TRP A 139 -19.91 -15.88 6.55
N LEU A 140 -20.13 -16.83 7.46
CA LEU A 140 -19.92 -18.25 7.21
C LEU A 140 -21.18 -18.95 6.71
N LEU A 141 -22.33 -18.27 6.62
CA LEU A 141 -23.56 -18.85 6.07
C LEU A 141 -23.50 -18.94 4.54
N PRO A 142 -24.15 -19.95 3.92
CA PRO A 142 -24.11 -20.16 2.47
C PRO A 142 -24.38 -18.91 1.64
N GLY A 143 -25.40 -18.11 1.99
CA GLY A 143 -25.76 -16.89 1.26
C GLY A 143 -24.75 -15.74 1.32
N LYS A 144 -23.74 -15.80 2.21
CA LYS A 144 -22.66 -14.78 2.29
C LYS A 144 -21.29 -15.35 1.92
N ARG A 145 -21.18 -16.65 1.66
CA ARG A 145 -19.92 -17.26 1.21
C ARG A 145 -19.62 -16.78 -0.21
N PRO A 146 -18.37 -16.42 -0.51
CA PRO A 146 -17.97 -16.18 -1.89
C PRO A 146 -17.98 -17.49 -2.69
N PRO A 147 -17.98 -17.39 -4.02
CA PRO A 147 -17.75 -18.52 -4.90
C PRO A 147 -16.40 -19.21 -4.61
N GLY A 148 -16.31 -20.49 -5.01
CA GLY A 148 -15.11 -21.29 -4.86
C GLY A 148 -13.97 -20.81 -5.77
N THR A 149 -12.75 -21.28 -5.52
CA THR A 149 -11.58 -20.94 -6.36
C THR A 149 -11.84 -21.27 -7.83
N ASP A 150 -12.30 -22.47 -8.14
CA ASP A 150 -12.46 -22.94 -9.52
C ASP A 150 -13.55 -22.16 -10.26
N GLU A 151 -14.62 -21.79 -9.56
CA GLU A 151 -15.69 -20.94 -10.11
C GLU A 151 -15.19 -19.53 -10.45
N VAL A 152 -14.40 -18.92 -9.55
CA VAL A 152 -13.78 -17.61 -9.82
C VAL A 152 -12.77 -17.70 -10.97
N ILE A 153 -12.01 -18.79 -11.06
CA ILE A 153 -11.05 -18.99 -12.15
C ILE A 153 -11.78 -19.20 -13.48
N ALA A 154 -12.83 -20.00 -13.52
CA ALA A 154 -13.64 -20.19 -14.72
C ALA A 154 -14.30 -18.88 -15.18
N TRP A 155 -14.82 -18.09 -14.23
CA TRP A 155 -15.30 -16.73 -14.51
C TRP A 155 -14.21 -15.85 -15.12
N PHE A 156 -13.01 -15.86 -14.51
CA PHE A 156 -11.90 -15.04 -14.99
C PHE A 156 -11.43 -15.43 -16.39
N GLN A 157 -11.40 -16.73 -16.71
CA GLN A 157 -11.11 -17.23 -18.05
C GLN A 157 -12.15 -16.74 -19.07
N ARG A 158 -13.45 -16.88 -18.76
CA ARG A 158 -14.52 -16.33 -19.64
C ARG A 158 -14.37 -14.82 -19.85
N TRP A 159 -14.00 -14.09 -18.80
CA TRP A 159 -13.73 -12.66 -18.92
C TRP A 159 -12.53 -12.38 -19.84
N LEU A 160 -11.42 -13.13 -19.72
CA LEU A 160 -10.27 -13.02 -20.63
C LEU A 160 -10.67 -13.30 -22.09
N ASP A 161 -11.45 -14.37 -22.31
CA ASP A 161 -11.90 -14.78 -23.65
C ASP A 161 -12.81 -13.74 -24.31
N SER A 162 -13.64 -13.06 -23.51
CA SER A 162 -14.54 -11.99 -23.98
C SER A 162 -13.83 -10.65 -24.13
N TYR A 163 -12.96 -10.28 -23.18
CA TYR A 163 -12.26 -8.99 -23.19
C TYR A 163 -11.13 -8.98 -24.23
N ARG A 164 -10.51 -10.13 -24.50
CA ARG A 164 -9.44 -10.28 -25.50
C ARG A 164 -8.35 -9.22 -25.38
N PRO A 165 -7.63 -9.17 -24.25
CA PRO A 165 -6.54 -8.22 -24.03
C PRO A 165 -5.38 -8.46 -25.02
N GLU A 166 -4.75 -7.41 -25.53
CA GLU A 166 -3.59 -7.50 -26.42
C GLU A 166 -2.30 -7.00 -25.76
N VAL A 167 -2.42 -5.98 -24.91
CA VAL A 167 -1.31 -5.36 -24.19
C VAL A 167 -1.57 -5.42 -22.69
N GLY A 168 -0.56 -5.78 -21.89
CA GLY A 168 -0.67 -5.69 -20.44
C GLY A 168 0.48 -4.92 -19.81
N LEU A 169 0.18 -4.09 -18.81
CA LEU A 169 1.18 -3.53 -17.91
C LEU A 169 1.35 -4.47 -16.72
N TYR A 170 2.45 -5.23 -16.68
CA TYR A 170 2.73 -6.12 -15.57
C TYR A 170 3.50 -5.37 -14.48
N PHE A 171 3.02 -5.45 -13.24
CA PHE A 171 3.72 -4.85 -12.11
C PHE A 171 3.68 -5.71 -10.85
N SER A 172 4.83 -5.76 -10.19
CA SER A 172 4.97 -6.31 -8.86
C SER A 172 5.89 -5.41 -8.03
N GLY A 173 5.58 -5.23 -6.75
CA GLY A 173 6.36 -4.34 -5.90
C GLY A 173 5.85 -4.21 -4.46
N GLY A 174 6.69 -3.63 -3.61
CA GLY A 174 6.37 -3.34 -2.21
C GLY A 174 5.45 -2.12 -2.05
N SER A 175 5.09 -1.79 -0.81
CA SER A 175 4.36 -0.54 -0.56
C SER A 175 5.25 0.66 -0.88
N GLY A 176 4.68 1.68 -1.53
CA GLY A 176 5.41 2.89 -1.91
C GLY A 176 6.08 2.84 -3.29
N THR A 177 6.07 1.70 -3.99
CA THR A 177 6.64 1.58 -5.35
C THR A 177 5.60 1.77 -6.46
N ALA A 178 4.33 2.02 -6.13
CA ALA A 178 3.24 2.15 -7.09
C ALA A 178 3.46 3.25 -8.15
N TYR A 179 4.28 4.27 -7.84
CA TYR A 179 4.63 5.34 -8.77
C TYR A 179 5.21 4.80 -10.09
N GLN A 180 5.93 3.67 -10.02
CA GLN A 180 6.57 3.03 -11.18
C GLN A 180 5.53 2.57 -12.21
N ALA A 181 4.43 1.95 -11.76
CA ALA A 181 3.32 1.60 -12.63
C ALA A 181 2.46 2.81 -12.99
N ASN A 182 2.21 3.70 -12.03
CA ASN A 182 1.32 4.85 -12.21
C ASN A 182 1.77 5.79 -13.33
N MET A 183 3.08 5.94 -13.54
CA MET A 183 3.62 6.74 -14.65
C MET A 183 3.22 6.20 -16.03
N TRP A 184 2.93 4.91 -16.16
CA TRP A 184 2.62 4.27 -17.43
C TRP A 184 1.13 4.06 -17.68
N LEU A 185 0.28 4.20 -16.67
CA LEU A 185 -1.17 3.95 -16.81
C LEU A 185 -1.81 4.79 -17.92
N GLY A 186 -1.47 6.08 -18.01
CA GLY A 186 -2.01 6.96 -19.05
C GLY A 186 -1.55 6.57 -20.44
N THR A 187 -0.26 6.24 -20.60
CA THR A 187 0.29 5.76 -21.88
C THR A 187 -0.38 4.47 -22.33
N VAL A 188 -0.52 3.49 -21.43
CA VAL A 188 -1.12 2.19 -21.74
C VAL A 188 -2.61 2.32 -22.05
N ALA A 189 -3.32 3.23 -21.35
CA ALA A 189 -4.73 3.52 -21.62
C ALA A 189 -4.98 4.21 -22.97
N ALA A 190 -3.97 4.88 -23.53
CA ALA A 190 -4.06 5.57 -24.82
C ALA A 190 -3.67 4.66 -26.01
N LEU A 191 -3.26 3.42 -25.77
CA LEU A 191 -2.95 2.47 -26.85
C LEU A 191 -4.21 2.04 -27.59
N GLU A 192 -4.07 1.76 -28.88
CA GLU A 192 -5.13 1.11 -29.66
C GLU A 192 -5.29 -0.36 -29.21
N GLY A 193 -6.54 -0.80 -29.11
CA GLY A 193 -6.88 -2.17 -28.67
C GLY A 193 -7.11 -2.29 -27.16
N ASN A 194 -7.31 -3.54 -26.71
CA ASN A 194 -7.68 -3.82 -25.33
C ASN A 194 -6.44 -3.99 -24.45
N ALA A 195 -6.20 -3.01 -23.58
CA ALA A 195 -5.09 -3.04 -22.64
C ALA A 195 -5.55 -3.36 -21.21
N MET A 196 -4.68 -3.99 -20.41
CA MET A 196 -4.97 -4.25 -18.99
C MET A 196 -3.77 -4.01 -18.08
N VAL A 197 -3.99 -4.01 -16.77
CA VAL A 197 -2.93 -4.02 -15.76
C VAL A 197 -2.93 -5.35 -15.02
N VAL A 198 -1.77 -6.01 -14.96
CA VAL A 198 -1.56 -7.28 -14.27
C VAL A 198 -0.69 -7.05 -13.03
N LEU A 199 -1.25 -7.30 -11.85
CA LEU A 199 -0.59 -7.14 -10.56
C LEU A 199 -0.32 -8.46 -9.86
N ARG A 200 0.70 -8.50 -9.01
CA ARG A 200 0.99 -9.67 -8.14
C ARG A 200 0.67 -9.44 -6.66
N GLU A 201 0.61 -8.20 -6.20
CA GLU A 201 0.38 -7.84 -4.80
C GLU A 201 -1.00 -7.25 -4.60
N ARG A 202 -1.83 -7.89 -3.75
CA ARG A 202 -3.18 -7.39 -3.45
C ARG A 202 -3.21 -5.93 -2.96
N PRO A 203 -2.28 -5.47 -2.09
CA PRO A 203 -2.25 -4.07 -1.66
C PRO A 203 -2.03 -3.09 -2.81
N MET A 204 -1.43 -3.51 -3.93
CA MET A 204 -1.10 -2.65 -5.06
C MET A 204 -2.35 -2.17 -5.80
N VAL A 205 -3.43 -2.97 -5.82
CA VAL A 205 -4.71 -2.61 -6.47
C VAL A 205 -5.26 -1.26 -5.97
N GLN A 206 -5.06 -0.97 -4.69
CA GLN A 206 -5.51 0.28 -4.05
C GLN A 206 -4.49 1.42 -4.15
N GLN A 207 -3.24 1.13 -4.51
CA GLN A 207 -2.18 2.13 -4.65
C GLN A 207 -2.02 2.64 -6.09
N LEU A 208 -2.63 1.95 -7.06
CA LEU A 208 -2.68 2.44 -8.43
C LEU A 208 -3.50 3.74 -8.50
N ALA A 209 -2.98 4.70 -9.27
CA ALA A 209 -3.69 5.94 -9.58
C ALA A 209 -5.02 5.65 -10.30
N PRO A 210 -5.94 6.65 -10.35
CA PRO A 210 -7.16 6.54 -11.15
C PRO A 210 -6.85 6.16 -12.60
N THR A 211 -7.57 5.18 -13.13
CA THR A 211 -7.48 4.73 -14.53
C THR A 211 -8.75 3.97 -14.87
N GLU A 212 -9.12 3.98 -16.15
CA GLU A 212 -10.21 3.18 -16.71
C GLU A 212 -9.76 1.77 -17.11
N LEU A 213 -8.44 1.50 -17.12
CA LEU A 213 -7.90 0.20 -17.48
C LEU A 213 -8.45 -0.90 -16.56
N PRO A 214 -8.86 -2.06 -17.10
CA PRO A 214 -9.09 -3.25 -16.31
C PRO A 214 -7.84 -3.64 -15.55
N VAL A 215 -7.97 -3.84 -14.23
CA VAL A 215 -6.87 -4.27 -13.37
C VAL A 215 -7.18 -5.64 -12.81
N VAL A 216 -6.26 -6.57 -12.99
CA VAL A 216 -6.30 -7.92 -12.43
C VAL A 216 -5.11 -8.12 -11.51
N CYS A 217 -5.33 -8.70 -10.34
CA CYS A 217 -4.27 -9.11 -9.43
C CYS A 217 -4.32 -10.63 -9.26
N LEU A 218 -3.21 -11.28 -9.60
CA LEU A 218 -3.01 -12.73 -9.62
C LEU A 218 -1.88 -13.09 -8.63
N PRO A 219 -2.18 -13.26 -7.33
CA PRO A 219 -1.14 -13.42 -6.33
C PRO A 219 -0.37 -14.74 -6.47
N LYS A 220 -1.06 -15.82 -6.81
CA LYS A 220 -0.47 -17.16 -6.98
C LYS A 220 -0.02 -17.36 -8.43
N VAL A 221 1.15 -17.98 -8.60
CA VAL A 221 1.73 -18.25 -9.92
C VAL A 221 0.82 -19.13 -10.78
N VAL A 222 0.14 -20.12 -10.19
CA VAL A 222 -0.78 -21.01 -10.92
C VAL A 222 -1.90 -20.24 -11.64
N HIS A 223 -2.41 -19.17 -11.04
CA HIS A 223 -3.45 -18.34 -11.68
C HIS A 223 -2.86 -17.33 -12.66
N LEU A 224 -1.61 -16.93 -12.45
CA LEU A 224 -0.87 -16.08 -13.40
C LEU A 224 -0.66 -16.81 -14.74
N MET A 225 -0.45 -18.12 -14.72
CA MET A 225 -0.25 -18.91 -15.95
C MET A 225 -1.49 -18.97 -16.84
N LEU A 226 -2.68 -18.57 -16.35
CA LEU A 226 -3.88 -18.44 -17.20
C LEU A 226 -3.69 -17.41 -18.32
N LEU A 227 -2.76 -16.47 -18.16
CA LEU A 227 -2.45 -15.49 -19.20
C LEU A 227 -1.85 -16.13 -20.46
N GLU A 228 -1.23 -17.32 -20.35
CA GLU A 228 -0.67 -18.06 -21.49
C GLU A 228 -1.72 -18.39 -22.55
N HIS A 229 -2.96 -18.60 -22.14
CA HIS A 229 -4.09 -18.92 -23.02
C HIS A 229 -4.93 -17.69 -23.40
N SER A 230 -4.49 -16.49 -23.00
CA SER A 230 -5.15 -15.24 -23.38
C SER A 230 -4.68 -14.76 -24.76
N THR A 231 -5.24 -13.66 -25.24
CA THR A 231 -4.82 -13.00 -26.49
C THR A 231 -3.68 -12.00 -26.29
N LEU A 232 -3.10 -11.92 -25.08
CA LEU A 232 -2.00 -11.00 -24.80
C LEU A 232 -0.84 -11.28 -25.76
N LYS A 233 -0.38 -10.24 -26.44
CA LYS A 233 0.78 -10.28 -27.32
C LYS A 233 2.03 -9.77 -26.60
N VAL A 234 1.85 -8.80 -25.70
CA VAL A 234 2.96 -8.17 -24.99
C VAL A 234 2.61 -7.84 -23.53
N LEU A 235 3.57 -8.06 -22.63
CA LEU A 235 3.58 -7.52 -21.28
C LEU A 235 4.72 -6.51 -21.13
N ILE A 236 4.36 -5.30 -20.73
CA ILE A 236 5.25 -4.18 -20.46
C ILE A 236 5.62 -4.18 -18.97
N HIS A 237 6.91 -4.08 -18.65
CA HIS A 237 7.46 -4.18 -17.30
C HIS A 237 8.15 -2.86 -16.92
N PRO A 238 7.56 -2.03 -16.03
CA PRO A 238 8.17 -0.79 -15.59
C PRO A 238 9.20 -0.99 -14.45
N ALA A 239 9.35 -2.22 -13.94
CA ALA A 239 10.29 -2.55 -12.88
C ALA A 239 10.69 -4.03 -12.87
N ASN A 240 11.88 -4.29 -12.34
CA ASN A 240 12.46 -5.63 -12.19
C ASN A 240 12.25 -6.16 -10.76
N ALA A 241 11.00 -6.55 -10.44
CA ALA A 241 10.70 -7.16 -9.14
C ALA A 241 11.04 -8.67 -9.15
N PRO A 242 11.38 -9.28 -7.99
CA PRO A 242 11.72 -10.71 -7.93
C PRO A 242 10.67 -11.65 -8.53
N LYS A 243 9.37 -11.30 -8.42
CA LYS A 243 8.26 -12.09 -8.97
C LYS A 243 8.09 -11.96 -10.48
N THR A 244 8.76 -11.03 -11.16
CA THR A 244 8.69 -10.91 -12.63
C THR A 244 9.20 -12.16 -13.32
N SER A 245 10.24 -12.81 -12.75
CA SER A 245 10.74 -14.14 -13.18
C SER A 245 9.65 -15.20 -13.39
N GLN A 246 8.51 -15.09 -12.71
CA GLN A 246 7.42 -16.05 -12.78
C GLN A 246 6.50 -15.85 -13.99
N VAL A 247 6.40 -14.65 -14.55
CA VAL A 247 5.59 -14.38 -15.74
C VAL A 247 6.40 -14.50 -17.03
N LEU A 248 7.72 -14.23 -16.97
CA LEU A 248 8.65 -14.28 -18.11
C LEU A 248 8.80 -15.66 -18.79
N ARG A 249 8.18 -16.69 -18.22
CA ARG A 249 8.19 -18.06 -18.76
C ARG A 249 7.03 -18.36 -19.70
N ILE A 250 6.09 -17.43 -19.88
CA ILE A 250 4.93 -17.63 -20.75
C ILE A 250 5.38 -17.40 -22.20
N PRO A 251 5.51 -18.45 -23.04
CA PRO A 251 6.14 -18.34 -24.35
C PRO A 251 5.25 -17.67 -25.40
N THR A 252 3.95 -17.51 -25.11
CA THR A 252 2.97 -16.90 -26.01
C THR A 252 2.95 -15.38 -25.94
N ILE A 253 3.68 -14.77 -25.01
CA ILE A 253 3.66 -13.35 -24.71
C ILE A 253 5.07 -12.77 -24.83
N LYS A 254 5.24 -11.68 -25.56
CA LYS A 254 6.49 -10.91 -25.57
C LYS A 254 6.63 -10.07 -24.30
N HIS A 255 7.82 -9.98 -23.75
CA HIS A 255 8.09 -9.22 -22.54
C HIS A 255 9.01 -8.04 -22.83
N ALA A 256 8.49 -6.82 -22.70
CA ALA A 256 9.22 -5.58 -22.94
C ALA A 256 9.52 -4.85 -21.63
N PHE A 257 10.79 -4.63 -21.32
CA PHE A 257 11.20 -3.83 -20.16
C PHE A 257 11.30 -2.36 -20.54
N VAL A 258 10.54 -1.50 -19.86
CA VAL A 258 10.50 -0.04 -20.12
C VAL A 258 11.05 0.79 -18.96
N ASN A 259 11.35 0.12 -17.83
CA ASN A 259 11.74 0.77 -16.58
C ASN A 259 10.71 1.83 -16.12
N HIS A 260 11.04 2.62 -15.09
CA HIS A 260 10.19 3.69 -14.56
C HIS A 260 10.87 5.06 -14.62
N GLY A 261 11.95 5.15 -15.39
CA GLY A 261 12.77 6.33 -15.57
C GLY A 261 14.16 5.95 -16.02
N GLU A 262 14.71 6.72 -16.94
CA GLU A 262 16.12 6.64 -17.31
C GLU A 262 16.94 7.43 -16.29
N SER A 263 18.10 6.89 -15.91
CA SER A 263 19.07 7.56 -15.05
C SER A 263 20.46 7.08 -15.42
N ASP A 264 21.47 7.92 -15.19
CA ASP A 264 22.87 7.59 -15.43
C ASP A 264 23.47 6.64 -14.37
N LYS A 265 22.66 6.18 -13.41
CA LYS A 265 23.06 5.16 -12.43
C LYS A 265 23.27 3.81 -13.12
N LEU A 266 24.28 3.06 -12.69
CA LEU A 266 24.51 1.68 -13.13
C LEU A 266 23.29 0.77 -12.90
N SER A 267 22.44 1.09 -11.94
CA SER A 267 21.17 0.37 -11.72
C SER A 267 20.20 0.43 -12.90
N SER A 268 20.32 1.43 -13.79
CA SER A 268 19.50 1.55 -15.00
C SER A 268 19.89 0.53 -16.07
N CYS A 269 21.18 0.17 -16.17
CA CYS A 269 21.70 -0.82 -17.12
C CYS A 269 21.95 -2.17 -16.42
N ASN A 270 20.95 -2.66 -15.67
CA ASN A 270 21.10 -3.88 -14.87
C ASN A 270 21.19 -5.13 -15.78
N PRO A 271 22.14 -6.07 -15.55
CA PRO A 271 22.23 -7.33 -16.31
C PRO A 271 20.94 -8.17 -16.31
N TYR A 272 20.03 -7.95 -15.36
CA TYR A 272 18.72 -8.58 -15.35
C TYR A 272 17.88 -8.23 -16.58
N ALA A 273 18.15 -7.12 -17.28
CA ALA A 273 17.44 -6.75 -18.49
C ALA A 273 17.51 -7.82 -19.60
N LYS A 274 18.50 -8.73 -19.55
CA LYS A 274 18.65 -9.87 -20.48
C LYS A 274 17.52 -10.90 -20.45
N VAL A 275 16.66 -10.86 -19.43
CA VAL A 275 15.55 -11.82 -19.32
C VAL A 275 14.34 -11.42 -20.15
N TYR A 276 14.32 -10.21 -20.69
CA TYR A 276 13.24 -9.67 -21.50
C TYR A 276 13.52 -9.89 -22.98
N ASP A 277 12.46 -10.01 -23.78
CA ASP A 277 12.59 -10.10 -25.23
C ASP A 277 13.05 -8.78 -25.83
N GLU A 278 12.63 -7.65 -25.24
CA GLU A 278 13.06 -6.32 -25.64
C GLU A 278 13.26 -5.40 -24.45
N VAL A 279 14.20 -4.46 -24.60
CA VAL A 279 14.44 -3.34 -23.68
C VAL A 279 14.09 -2.05 -24.40
N TRP A 280 13.00 -1.43 -23.99
CA TRP A 280 12.47 -0.23 -24.59
C TRP A 280 13.01 1.01 -23.89
N VAL A 281 13.79 1.79 -24.61
CA VAL A 281 14.56 2.91 -24.09
C VAL A 281 14.10 4.26 -24.63
N ALA A 282 14.46 5.33 -23.93
CA ALA A 282 14.06 6.69 -24.27
C ALA A 282 14.70 7.27 -25.54
N GLY A 283 15.79 6.67 -26.05
CA GLY A 283 16.50 7.16 -27.24
C GLY A 283 17.99 6.76 -27.25
N PRO A 284 18.79 7.37 -28.14
CA PRO A 284 20.14 6.90 -28.45
C PRO A 284 21.09 6.88 -27.26
N ALA A 285 21.03 7.88 -26.38
CA ALA A 285 21.89 7.92 -25.19
C ALA A 285 21.62 6.75 -24.23
N ALA A 286 20.36 6.31 -24.12
CA ALA A 286 20.02 5.17 -23.28
C ALA A 286 20.47 3.84 -23.91
N ARG A 287 20.38 3.72 -25.25
CA ARG A 287 20.94 2.58 -26.00
C ARG A 287 22.45 2.50 -25.83
N GLU A 288 23.16 3.62 -26.01
CA GLU A 288 24.60 3.72 -25.85
C GLU A 288 25.04 3.30 -24.43
N ARG A 289 24.28 3.66 -23.39
CA ARG A 289 24.57 3.20 -22.02
C ARG A 289 24.54 1.68 -21.88
N TYR A 290 23.61 0.98 -22.52
CA TYR A 290 23.60 -0.49 -22.50
C TYR A 290 24.81 -1.08 -23.21
N ALA A 291 25.21 -0.49 -24.35
CA ALA A 291 26.39 -0.91 -25.10
C ALA A 291 27.69 -0.68 -24.30
N LEU A 292 27.83 0.49 -23.68
CA LEU A 292 29.00 0.84 -22.86
C LEU A 292 29.08 0.04 -21.55
N ALA A 293 27.93 -0.28 -20.96
CA ALA A 293 27.89 -1.07 -19.72
C ALA A 293 28.28 -2.54 -19.93
N ASP A 294 28.25 -3.03 -21.18
CA ASP A 294 28.61 -4.40 -21.58
C ASP A 294 28.01 -5.49 -20.68
N VAL A 295 26.73 -5.30 -20.30
CA VAL A 295 26.02 -6.22 -19.38
C VAL A 295 25.45 -7.46 -20.09
N GLY A 296 25.70 -7.56 -21.40
CA GLY A 296 25.30 -8.68 -22.27
C GLY A 296 23.87 -8.61 -22.79
N VAL A 297 23.24 -7.43 -22.81
CA VAL A 297 21.99 -7.20 -23.56
C VAL A 297 22.35 -7.02 -25.02
N ASP A 298 21.71 -7.78 -25.92
CA ASP A 298 21.94 -7.66 -27.37
C ASP A 298 21.34 -6.34 -27.88
N ASP A 299 22.13 -5.57 -28.63
CA ASP A 299 21.73 -4.26 -29.16
C ASP A 299 20.48 -4.36 -30.06
N ARG A 300 20.26 -5.49 -30.73
CA ARG A 300 19.06 -5.71 -31.54
C ARG A 300 17.77 -5.76 -30.71
N ASP A 301 17.88 -6.13 -29.44
CA ASP A 301 16.76 -6.23 -28.50
C ASP A 301 16.51 -4.90 -27.78
N VAL A 302 17.39 -3.90 -27.98
CA VAL A 302 17.20 -2.52 -27.48
C VAL A 302 16.42 -1.71 -28.50
N VAL A 303 15.21 -1.27 -28.13
CA VAL A 303 14.28 -0.54 -29.01
C VAL A 303 14.08 0.88 -28.49
N GLU A 304 14.32 1.88 -29.33
CA GLU A 304 14.11 3.28 -28.98
C GLU A 304 12.65 3.68 -29.19
N VAL A 305 11.92 3.89 -28.10
CA VAL A 305 10.48 4.21 -28.11
C VAL A 305 10.17 5.61 -27.57
N GLY A 306 11.19 6.34 -27.14
CA GLY A 306 11.02 7.65 -26.53
C GLY A 306 10.44 7.60 -25.11
N ARG A 307 9.89 8.72 -24.65
CA ARG A 307 9.19 8.82 -23.36
C ARG A 307 7.74 9.24 -23.60
N PRO A 308 6.85 8.29 -23.95
CA PRO A 308 5.45 8.62 -24.25
C PRO A 308 4.71 9.27 -23.06
N GLN A 309 5.16 9.05 -21.81
CA GLN A 309 4.60 9.76 -20.65
C GLN A 309 4.82 11.29 -20.70
N LEU A 310 5.80 11.75 -21.49
CA LEU A 310 6.13 13.16 -21.66
C LEU A 310 5.49 13.76 -22.91
N ALA A 311 4.62 13.05 -23.63
CA ALA A 311 3.95 13.59 -24.81
C ALA A 311 3.27 14.97 -24.60
N PRO A 312 2.70 15.29 -23.42
CA PRO A 312 2.15 16.64 -23.16
C PRO A 312 3.19 17.72 -22.86
N VAL A 313 4.48 17.37 -22.72
CA VAL A 313 5.55 18.32 -22.40
C VAL A 313 6.15 18.85 -23.69
N HIS A 314 6.00 20.15 -23.92
CA HIS A 314 6.57 20.81 -25.07
C HIS A 314 7.96 21.40 -24.73
N PRO A 315 8.96 21.24 -25.62
CA PRO A 315 10.23 21.91 -25.47
C PRO A 315 10.05 23.42 -25.39
N TYR A 316 10.78 24.07 -24.49
CA TYR A 316 10.90 25.51 -24.43
C TYR A 316 12.37 25.90 -24.59
N ALA A 317 12.64 26.81 -25.52
CA ALA A 317 13.95 27.42 -25.71
C ALA A 317 13.80 28.92 -25.53
N GLY A 318 14.46 29.47 -24.51
CA GLY A 318 14.42 30.89 -24.21
C GLY A 318 14.89 31.18 -22.78
N PRO A 319 15.32 32.43 -22.49
CA PRO A 319 15.61 32.82 -21.12
C PRO A 319 14.31 32.84 -20.30
N PRO A 320 14.38 32.65 -18.96
CA PRO A 320 13.25 32.95 -18.09
C PRO A 320 12.74 34.38 -18.33
N PRO A 321 11.44 34.66 -18.08
CA PRO A 321 10.89 36.00 -18.20
C PRO A 321 11.76 37.06 -17.49
N ALA A 322 12.04 38.17 -18.19
CA ALA A 322 12.85 39.26 -17.67
C ALA A 322 12.22 39.85 -16.39
N ASP A 323 10.89 39.93 -16.39
CA ASP A 323 10.08 40.38 -15.27
C ASP A 323 9.27 39.21 -14.70
N GLY A 324 9.33 39.04 -13.37
CA GLY A 324 8.56 38.01 -12.65
C GLY A 324 9.42 36.91 -12.00
N PRO A 325 8.75 35.98 -11.30
CA PRO A 325 9.43 34.96 -10.53
C PRO A 325 10.04 33.87 -11.43
N ILE A 326 11.30 33.55 -11.19
CA ILE A 326 12.01 32.45 -11.84
C ILE A 326 11.72 31.17 -11.05
N THR A 327 10.99 30.22 -11.63
CA THR A 327 10.75 28.94 -10.94
C THR A 327 11.91 27.99 -11.19
N VAL A 328 12.56 27.55 -10.12
CA VAL A 328 13.66 26.57 -10.15
C VAL A 328 13.18 25.28 -9.51
N LEU A 329 13.31 24.15 -10.20
CA LEU A 329 13.05 22.82 -9.63
C LEU A 329 14.38 22.19 -9.19
N TYR A 330 14.53 21.97 -7.89
CA TYR A 330 15.61 21.15 -7.35
C TYR A 330 15.07 19.77 -6.98
N ALA A 331 15.40 18.76 -7.77
CA ALA A 331 14.92 17.39 -7.62
C ALA A 331 16.09 16.40 -7.42
N PRO A 332 16.72 16.35 -6.24
CA PRO A 332 17.86 15.47 -6.03
C PRO A 332 17.44 13.99 -6.00
N THR A 333 18.34 13.16 -6.50
CA THR A 333 18.23 11.70 -6.47
C THR A 333 18.39 11.13 -5.06
N TRP A 334 18.01 9.85 -4.90
CA TRP A 334 18.20 9.08 -3.66
C TRP A 334 19.67 8.69 -3.43
N GLU A 335 20.11 8.62 -2.18
CA GLU A 335 21.47 8.22 -1.79
C GLU A 335 21.87 6.81 -2.28
N GLY A 336 20.90 5.95 -2.62
CA GLY A 336 21.17 4.62 -3.14
C GLY A 336 21.50 3.59 -2.06
N TRP A 337 21.68 2.34 -2.49
CA TRP A 337 22.10 1.24 -1.62
C TRP A 337 23.62 1.18 -1.44
N THR A 338 24.37 1.74 -2.38
CA THR A 338 25.82 1.72 -2.44
C THR A 338 26.39 3.06 -2.01
N THR A 339 27.65 3.06 -1.57
CA THR A 339 28.40 4.26 -1.20
C THR A 339 29.04 4.93 -2.42
N ASP A 340 28.57 4.65 -3.63
CA ASP A 340 29.13 5.20 -4.85
C ASP A 340 28.96 6.73 -4.85
N PRO A 341 30.03 7.49 -5.15
CA PRO A 341 29.95 8.95 -5.16
C PRO A 341 28.96 9.42 -6.24
N GLY A 342 28.31 10.57 -6.01
CA GLY A 342 27.40 11.19 -6.98
C GLY A 342 25.97 10.66 -6.98
N ASN A 343 25.61 9.74 -6.07
CA ASN A 343 24.25 9.21 -5.98
C ASN A 343 23.19 10.25 -5.62
N SER A 344 23.55 11.29 -4.86
CA SER A 344 22.66 12.38 -4.45
C SER A 344 23.45 13.63 -4.07
N SER A 345 22.93 14.81 -4.43
CA SER A 345 23.50 16.11 -4.08
C SER A 345 23.01 16.66 -2.73
N VAL A 346 22.03 16.02 -2.08
CA VAL A 346 21.41 16.51 -0.83
C VAL A 346 22.46 16.81 0.24
N LEU A 347 23.34 15.85 0.55
CA LEU A 347 24.34 15.99 1.60
C LEU A 347 25.55 16.82 1.14
N LEU A 348 25.95 16.69 -0.13
CA LEU A 348 27.17 17.29 -0.65
C LEU A 348 27.04 18.79 -0.94
N ALA A 349 25.90 19.21 -1.50
CA ALA A 349 25.72 20.57 -2.02
C ALA A 349 24.33 21.15 -1.74
N GLY A 350 23.39 20.36 -1.22
CA GLY A 350 21.99 20.76 -1.10
C GLY A 350 21.78 22.07 -0.35
N GLU A 351 22.43 22.24 0.81
CA GLU A 351 22.25 23.44 1.64
C GLU A 351 22.82 24.70 0.97
N GLN A 352 24.00 24.58 0.35
CA GLN A 352 24.62 25.69 -0.36
C GLN A 352 23.80 26.08 -1.59
N LEU A 353 23.33 25.10 -2.37
CA LEU A 353 22.46 25.32 -3.54
C LEU A 353 21.15 26.01 -3.15
N VAL A 354 20.44 25.48 -2.15
CA VAL A 354 19.16 26.03 -1.71
C VAL A 354 19.34 27.44 -1.17
N THR A 355 20.37 27.68 -0.35
CA THR A 355 20.65 29.01 0.20
C THR A 355 20.99 30.03 -0.89
N ALA A 356 21.85 29.66 -1.84
CA ALA A 356 22.23 30.53 -2.94
C ALA A 356 21.03 30.87 -3.86
N LEU A 357 20.20 29.87 -4.18
CA LEU A 357 18.99 30.07 -4.98
C LEU A 357 17.98 30.99 -4.28
N LEU A 358 17.78 30.81 -2.97
CA LEU A 358 16.82 31.60 -2.20
C LEU A 358 17.32 33.01 -1.86
N ALA A 359 18.60 33.32 -2.11
CA ALA A 359 19.14 34.67 -1.95
C ALA A 359 18.61 35.64 -3.04
N ASP A 360 18.22 35.14 -4.21
CA ASP A 360 17.55 35.94 -5.23
C ASP A 360 16.03 36.02 -4.93
N PRO A 361 15.49 37.23 -4.66
CA PRO A 361 14.08 37.40 -4.35
C PRO A 361 13.14 36.95 -5.48
N ARG A 362 13.63 36.87 -6.72
CA ARG A 362 12.86 36.39 -7.88
C ARG A 362 12.71 34.88 -7.91
N VAL A 363 13.56 34.09 -7.24
CA VAL A 363 13.59 32.63 -7.41
C VAL A 363 12.54 31.88 -6.59
N ARG A 364 11.51 31.34 -7.22
CA ARG A 364 10.59 30.35 -6.64
C ARG A 364 11.20 28.96 -6.71
N LEU A 365 11.76 28.49 -5.61
CA LEU A 365 12.36 27.17 -5.52
C LEU A 365 11.32 26.09 -5.17
N LEU A 366 11.16 25.12 -6.06
CA LEU A 366 10.42 23.89 -5.82
C LEU A 366 11.43 22.80 -5.44
N TYR A 367 11.38 22.33 -4.20
CA TYR A 367 12.24 21.25 -3.73
C TYR A 367 11.48 19.92 -3.72
N LYS A 368 11.95 18.96 -4.54
CA LYS A 368 11.31 17.64 -4.72
C LYS A 368 12.32 16.51 -4.54
N PRO A 369 12.69 16.16 -3.29
CA PRO A 369 13.59 15.05 -3.02
C PRO A 369 12.95 13.70 -3.32
N HIS A 370 13.79 12.68 -3.47
CA HIS A 370 13.32 11.31 -3.60
C HIS A 370 12.55 10.87 -2.33
N PRO A 371 11.44 10.09 -2.44
CA PRO A 371 10.66 9.67 -1.28
C PRO A 371 11.41 8.83 -0.24
N MET A 372 12.52 8.21 -0.66
CA MET A 372 13.37 7.37 0.19
C MET A 372 14.58 8.11 0.78
N THR A 373 14.74 9.42 0.55
CA THR A 373 15.88 10.18 1.09
C THR A 373 16.01 9.99 2.60
N GLY A 374 17.16 9.51 3.05
CA GLY A 374 17.46 9.22 4.46
C GLY A 374 17.07 7.81 4.92
N SER A 375 16.59 6.93 4.03
CA SER A 375 16.22 5.56 4.40
C SER A 375 17.42 4.65 4.64
N VAL A 376 18.58 4.97 4.05
CA VAL A 376 19.82 4.19 4.22
C VAL A 376 20.79 4.91 5.15
N ASP A 377 21.05 6.19 4.88
CA ASP A 377 21.93 7.03 5.70
C ASP A 377 21.12 8.17 6.34
N PRO A 378 20.91 8.15 7.67
CA PRO A 378 20.13 9.16 8.38
C PRO A 378 20.56 10.61 8.10
N ARG A 379 21.85 10.86 7.79
CA ARG A 379 22.37 12.20 7.50
C ARG A 379 21.67 12.84 6.30
N PHE A 380 21.28 12.06 5.31
CA PHE A 380 20.48 12.54 4.18
C PHE A 380 19.08 12.97 4.60
N GLY A 381 18.46 12.23 5.53
CA GLY A 381 17.16 12.60 6.09
C GLY A 381 17.23 13.85 6.98
N GLU A 382 18.33 14.07 7.69
CA GLU A 382 18.55 15.32 8.43
C GLU A 382 18.75 16.51 7.50
N ALA A 383 19.57 16.36 6.47
CA ALA A 383 19.77 17.39 5.44
C ALA A 383 18.45 17.69 4.72
N ASP A 384 17.68 16.68 4.31
CA ASP A 384 16.36 16.86 3.69
C ASP A 384 15.42 17.71 4.55
N ARG A 385 15.35 17.43 5.86
CA ARG A 385 14.54 18.22 6.80
C ARG A 385 14.99 19.69 6.86
N ARG A 386 16.30 19.94 6.86
CA ARG A 386 16.83 21.32 6.85
C ARG A 386 16.50 22.04 5.55
N LEU A 387 16.64 21.39 4.40
CA LEU A 387 16.30 21.95 3.09
C LEU A 387 14.81 22.29 2.99
N ARG A 388 13.93 21.40 3.45
CA ARG A 388 12.47 21.67 3.51
C ARG A 388 12.17 22.89 4.36
N ALA A 389 12.78 23.00 5.55
CA ALA A 389 12.57 24.14 6.43
C ALA A 389 13.03 25.47 5.79
N LEU A 390 14.15 25.47 5.06
CA LEU A 390 14.62 26.65 4.32
C LEU A 390 13.64 27.08 3.23
N VAL A 391 13.12 26.12 2.46
CA VAL A 391 12.16 26.37 1.38
C VAL A 391 10.82 26.86 1.94
N GLU A 392 10.28 26.19 2.97
CA GLU A 392 9.03 26.59 3.65
C GLU A 392 9.14 28.01 4.24
N ALA A 393 10.28 28.35 4.86
CA ALA A 393 10.51 29.69 5.39
C ALA A 393 10.56 30.75 4.29
N ALA A 394 11.12 30.43 3.13
CA ALA A 394 11.15 31.35 1.99
C ALA A 394 9.77 31.52 1.33
N GLU A 395 8.96 30.45 1.25
CA GLU A 395 7.57 30.52 0.79
C GLU A 395 6.72 31.38 1.73
N ALA A 396 6.87 31.22 3.05
CA ALA A 396 6.15 32.01 4.05
C ALA A 396 6.47 33.51 4.02
N ARG A 397 7.66 33.92 3.57
CA ARG A 397 8.02 35.33 3.40
C ARG A 397 7.41 35.97 2.14
N ARG A 398 6.89 35.15 1.23
CA ARG A 398 6.29 35.61 -0.04
C ARG A 398 4.77 35.65 -0.02
N ALA A 399 4.15 34.85 0.85
CA ALA A 399 2.72 34.90 1.13
C ALA A 399 2.38 36.15 1.96
#